data_AF-K6UWS5-F1
#
_entry.id   AF-K6UWS5-F1
#
_cell.length_a   1.000
_cell.length_b   1.000
_cell.length_c   1.000
_cell.angle_alpha   90.00
_cell.angle_beta   90.00
_cell.angle_gamma   90.00
#
_symmetry.space_group_name_H-M   'P 1'
#
loop_
_entity.id
_entity.type
_entity.pdbx_description
1 polymer ?
#
loop_
_entity_poly.entity_id
_entity_poly.type
_entity_poly.pdbx_seq_one_letter_code
_entity_poly.pdbx_strand_id
1 'polypeptide(L)'
;MPLLRLSPQIKNTYWNIPQKSFRTGVIQFGESKKNLILHLHPFCKSASADRRSPPFFESHPFSSISNSEEIQKMATLVPQVVSLDPTTIPIDYHTPIDDLNIEIKDINDKACTADEGLIVFLLNSAPKDSSSSGSGGNGESDSPIKINSKVNDNTINEFLKEGNMESFTGKIGTSKSFYIANDKKKYVSLAYIGCGPANEETELEIRKIAYALVTMLHDNKYKKVSIIFEIKIQENLFRFFLEHLFYEYVTDERFKSADKSTNTDYMKNLSLHIANADLYKGQIDKARVYFYGTYYAAQLIAAPSNYCNPVSLSNAAVELAQKVNLECKILNVKELEDLKMGAYLSVGKGSMYPNKFIHLTYKGAQKGDNQNKRKKIALIGKGITFDSGGYNLKAAPGSMIDLMKFDMSGCAAVLGCAYCIGTIKPDNVEVHFLSAVCENMVSKNSYRPGDIITASNGKTIEVGNTDAEGRLTLADALVYAEKLGVDYIVDIATLTGAMLYSLGTSYAGVFGNNDQLINKILNSSKTSNEPAWWLPIINEYRSSLNSKYADLNNISSSVKASSVVASLFLKEFIENTPWAHIDIAGVSWNFKARKPKGFGVRLLTEFVLNDAV
;
A
#
# COMPACT_ATOMS: atom_id res chain seq x y z
N MET A 1 0.61 -40.05 -36.02
CA MET A 1 1.74 -39.93 -36.98
C MET A 1 1.64 -38.57 -37.66
N PRO A 2 2.75 -37.87 -37.95
CA PRO A 2 4.16 -38.30 -37.90
C PRO A 2 4.87 -37.73 -36.63
N LEU A 3 5.57 -38.51 -35.79
CA LEU A 3 6.82 -39.29 -35.90
C LEU A 3 8.12 -38.47 -35.97
N LEU A 4 9.08 -38.94 -35.15
CA LEU A 4 10.54 -38.70 -35.09
C LEU A 4 10.98 -37.73 -33.97
N ARG A 5 11.93 -38.03 -33.08
CA ARG A 5 12.78 -39.21 -32.79
C ARG A 5 13.44 -38.98 -31.42
N LEU A 6 13.43 -39.98 -30.54
CA LEU A 6 14.31 -40.08 -29.37
C LEU A 6 15.60 -40.81 -29.79
N SER A 7 16.75 -40.36 -29.28
CA SER A 7 18.01 -41.12 -29.30
C SER A 7 18.60 -41.18 -27.89
N PRO A 8 18.90 -42.38 -27.35
CA PRO A 8 19.72 -42.56 -26.17
C PRO A 8 21.02 -43.34 -26.47
N GLN A 9 22.17 -42.84 -26.03
CA GLN A 9 23.42 -43.60 -25.84
C GLN A 9 24.18 -42.95 -24.66
N ILE A 10 24.22 -43.55 -23.47
CA ILE A 10 25.12 -44.61 -22.96
C ILE A 10 26.60 -44.19 -22.95
N LYS A 11 27.21 -44.05 -21.76
CA LYS A 11 28.29 -44.95 -21.28
C LYS A 11 28.67 -44.71 -19.81
N ASN A 12 28.75 -45.83 -19.11
CA ASN A 12 29.29 -46.05 -17.77
C ASN A 12 30.76 -45.64 -17.65
N THR A 13 31.14 -45.22 -16.44
CA THR A 13 32.43 -45.56 -15.83
C THR A 13 32.25 -45.71 -14.31
N TYR A 14 32.38 -46.95 -13.84
CA TYR A 14 32.68 -47.30 -12.45
C TYR A 14 34.13 -46.91 -12.13
N TRP A 15 34.44 -46.60 -10.86
CA TRP A 15 35.48 -47.29 -10.05
C TRP A 15 35.67 -46.61 -8.66
N ASN A 16 35.60 -47.48 -7.64
CA ASN A 16 36.30 -47.48 -6.34
C ASN A 16 35.98 -46.53 -5.17
N ILE A 17 35.43 -47.18 -4.13
CA ILE A 17 35.53 -46.90 -2.70
C ILE A 17 36.97 -47.16 -2.20
N PRO A 18 37.45 -46.46 -1.16
CA PRO A 18 37.80 -47.18 0.06
C PRO A 18 37.22 -46.54 1.33
N GLN A 19 36.68 -47.40 2.19
CA GLN A 19 36.36 -47.12 3.58
C GLN A 19 37.63 -46.76 4.37
N LYS A 20 37.53 -45.75 5.25
CA LYS A 20 38.30 -45.72 6.50
C LYS A 20 37.40 -45.28 7.65
N SER A 21 37.29 -46.19 8.61
CA SER A 21 36.87 -45.99 9.99
C SER A 21 37.78 -44.97 10.69
N PHE A 22 37.28 -44.27 11.72
CA PHE A 22 37.86 -44.27 13.08
C PHE A 22 37.06 -43.37 14.05
N ARG A 23 36.59 -44.01 15.12
CA ARG A 23 36.43 -43.58 16.52
C ARG A 23 35.54 -42.38 16.90
N THR A 24 34.48 -42.78 17.59
CA THR A 24 33.83 -42.17 18.75
C THR A 24 34.78 -41.45 19.71
N GLY A 25 34.40 -40.23 20.08
CA GLY A 25 34.92 -39.48 21.22
C GLY A 25 33.75 -38.82 21.96
N VAL A 26 33.31 -39.46 23.05
CA VAL A 26 32.35 -38.92 24.02
C VAL A 26 33.10 -37.90 24.88
N ILE A 27 32.59 -36.68 24.97
CA ILE A 27 33.05 -35.71 25.98
C ILE A 27 31.90 -35.52 26.97
N GLN A 28 32.10 -36.10 28.15
CA GLN A 28 31.37 -35.81 29.38
C GLN A 28 31.87 -34.47 29.94
N PHE A 29 30.95 -33.55 30.24
CA PHE A 29 31.21 -32.48 31.21
C PHE A 29 30.20 -32.61 32.35
N GLY A 30 30.75 -32.63 33.57
CA GLY A 30 30.08 -33.03 34.80
C GLY A 30 29.07 -32.03 35.33
N GLU A 31 28.07 -32.61 36.00
CA GLU A 31 27.18 -31.93 36.93
C GLU A 31 27.95 -31.47 38.18
N SER A 32 27.64 -30.28 38.67
CA SER A 32 27.83 -29.96 40.09
C SER A 32 26.50 -29.48 40.68
N LYS A 33 26.00 -30.26 41.64
CA LYS A 33 24.89 -29.93 42.53
C LYS A 33 25.34 -28.93 43.58
N LYS A 34 24.51 -27.94 43.91
CA LYS A 34 24.32 -27.48 45.30
C LYS A 34 22.86 -27.09 45.57
N ASN A 35 22.27 -27.90 46.46
CA ASN A 35 21.20 -27.70 47.44
C ASN A 35 20.75 -26.25 47.70
N LEU A 36 19.45 -25.93 47.62
CA LEU A 36 18.36 -26.17 48.61
C LEU A 36 18.20 -24.96 49.55
N ILE A 37 16.99 -24.38 49.60
CA ILE A 37 16.22 -24.09 50.82
C ILE A 37 14.79 -23.68 50.40
N LEU A 38 13.83 -24.50 50.81
CA LEU A 38 12.40 -24.21 50.89
C LEU A 38 12.13 -23.34 52.12
N HIS A 39 11.23 -22.38 52.00
CA HIS A 39 10.38 -21.98 53.12
C HIS A 39 8.92 -21.90 52.67
N LEU A 40 8.14 -22.85 53.16
CA LEU A 40 6.69 -22.76 53.33
C LEU A 40 6.45 -22.38 54.79
N HIS A 41 5.54 -21.45 55.06
CA HIS A 41 4.39 -21.72 55.93
C HIS A 41 3.31 -20.64 55.77
N PRO A 42 2.03 -20.99 56.00
CA PRO A 42 0.84 -20.26 55.57
C PRO A 42 0.19 -19.50 56.73
N PHE A 43 -0.75 -18.61 56.41
CA PHE A 43 -1.86 -18.32 57.31
C PHE A 43 -3.17 -18.13 56.55
N CYS A 44 -4.19 -18.78 57.08
CA CYS A 44 -5.57 -18.87 56.63
C CYS A 44 -6.46 -18.13 57.63
N LYS A 45 -7.53 -17.47 57.16
CA LYS A 45 -8.89 -17.34 57.75
C LYS A 45 -9.65 -16.20 57.05
N SER A 46 -10.69 -16.52 56.27
CA SER A 46 -12.15 -16.47 56.61
C SER A 46 -12.65 -15.04 56.88
N ALA A 47 -13.79 -14.53 56.42
CA ALA A 47 -14.91 -15.01 55.62
C ALA A 47 -15.76 -13.75 55.30
N SER A 48 -16.53 -13.77 54.21
CA SER A 48 -17.96 -13.39 54.20
C SER A 48 -18.44 -13.26 52.76
N ALA A 49 -19.55 -13.94 52.48
CA ALA A 49 -20.28 -13.86 51.25
C ALA A 49 -21.09 -12.56 51.24
N ASP A 50 -21.04 -11.82 50.14
CA ASP A 50 -22.20 -11.08 49.72
C ASP A 50 -22.27 -10.94 48.19
N ARG A 51 -23.49 -10.99 47.68
CA ARG A 51 -23.83 -11.08 46.26
C ARG A 51 -23.39 -9.82 45.51
N ARG A 52 -22.73 -9.97 44.34
CA ARG A 52 -22.72 -8.96 43.28
C ARG A 52 -22.27 -9.56 41.93
N SER A 53 -22.98 -9.13 40.90
CA SER A 53 -22.79 -9.31 39.45
C SER A 53 -21.34 -9.16 38.95
N PRO A 54 -20.97 -9.80 37.82
CA PRO A 54 -19.58 -9.79 37.33
C PRO A 54 -19.16 -8.37 36.89
N PRO A 55 -17.89 -7.99 37.11
CA PRO A 55 -17.46 -6.61 36.93
C PRO A 55 -17.27 -6.28 35.45
N PHE A 56 -17.84 -5.12 35.10
CA PHE A 56 -17.57 -4.35 33.89
C PHE A 56 -16.07 -4.09 33.72
N PHE A 57 -15.59 -4.15 32.48
CA PHE A 57 -14.27 -3.67 32.07
C PHE A 57 -14.11 -2.19 32.45
N GLU A 58 -13.20 -1.90 33.37
CA GLU A 58 -12.76 -0.53 33.66
C GLU A 58 -11.93 0.00 32.49
N SER A 59 -12.41 1.12 31.93
CA SER A 59 -11.70 1.93 30.96
C SER A 59 -10.52 2.65 31.63
N HIS A 60 -9.30 2.21 31.35
CA HIS A 60 -8.11 3.01 31.66
C HIS A 60 -8.06 4.24 30.73
N PRO A 61 -7.84 5.46 31.26
CA PRO A 61 -7.66 6.64 30.44
C PRO A 61 -6.28 6.59 29.78
N PHE A 62 -6.25 6.51 28.45
CA PHE A 62 -5.03 6.53 27.66
C PHE A 62 -4.41 7.93 27.69
N SER A 63 -3.23 8.06 28.28
CA SER A 63 -2.42 9.28 28.28
C SER A 63 -1.70 9.44 26.93
N SER A 64 -1.80 10.62 26.33
CA SER A 64 -1.01 11.02 25.16
C SER A 64 0.49 10.92 25.46
N ILE A 65 1.20 10.09 24.70
CA ILE A 65 2.63 9.81 24.92
C ILE A 65 3.47 10.85 24.17
N SER A 66 4.18 11.71 24.91
CA SER A 66 5.17 12.64 24.37
C SER A 66 6.58 12.39 24.94
N ASN A 67 6.89 11.18 25.43
CA ASN A 67 8.17 10.88 26.08
C ASN A 67 9.04 9.87 25.30
N SER A 68 10.29 10.27 25.01
CA SER A 68 11.32 9.47 24.33
C SER A 68 11.71 8.16 25.04
N GLU A 69 11.49 8.05 26.35
CA GLU A 69 11.77 6.83 27.11
C GLU A 69 10.73 5.72 26.91
N GLU A 70 9.44 6.06 26.72
CA GLU A 70 8.40 5.06 26.41
C GLU A 70 8.56 4.50 24.99
N ILE A 71 9.12 5.31 24.10
CA ILE A 71 9.45 4.93 22.72
C ILE A 71 10.53 3.84 22.71
N GLN A 72 11.59 3.97 23.51
CA GLN A 72 12.61 2.93 23.66
C GLN A 72 12.04 1.64 24.28
N LYS A 73 10.95 1.72 25.06
CA LYS A 73 10.28 0.54 25.61
C LYS A 73 9.40 -0.17 24.56
N MET A 74 8.84 0.56 23.60
CA MET A 74 8.00 0.00 22.53
C MET A 74 8.83 -0.50 21.34
N ALA A 75 9.90 0.21 20.98
CA ALA A 75 10.82 -0.21 19.95
C ALA A 75 11.63 -1.42 20.44
N THR A 76 11.55 -2.53 19.71
CA THR A 76 12.21 -3.77 20.12
C THR A 76 13.43 -4.07 19.26
N LEU A 77 14.42 -4.71 19.86
CA LEU A 77 15.64 -5.13 19.17
C LEU A 77 15.29 -6.15 18.08
N VAL A 78 15.74 -5.89 16.85
CA VAL A 78 15.60 -6.82 15.73
C VAL A 78 16.60 -7.97 15.91
N PRO A 79 16.15 -9.24 16.03
CA PRO A 79 17.04 -10.39 16.05
C PRO A 79 17.89 -10.47 14.77
N GLN A 80 19.16 -10.84 14.91
CA GLN A 80 20.10 -10.99 13.79
C GLN A 80 20.65 -12.43 13.79
N VAL A 81 20.87 -13.02 12.61
CA VAL A 81 21.62 -14.28 12.47
C VAL A 81 23.11 -13.98 12.44
N VAL A 82 23.49 -12.92 11.71
CA VAL A 82 24.85 -12.39 11.64
C VAL A 82 24.85 -10.89 11.88
N SER A 83 25.97 -10.34 12.37
CA SER A 83 26.08 -8.90 12.68
C SER A 83 25.83 -7.95 11.49
N LEU A 84 25.86 -8.46 10.26
CA LEU A 84 25.60 -7.70 9.04
C LEU A 84 24.11 -7.62 8.68
N ASP A 85 23.24 -8.40 9.33
CA ASP A 85 21.81 -8.34 9.08
C ASP A 85 21.27 -6.96 9.50
N PRO A 86 20.44 -6.30 8.69
CA PRO A 86 19.95 -4.97 9.01
C PRO A 86 18.95 -5.00 10.18
N THR A 87 18.97 -3.96 11.01
CA THR A 87 18.11 -3.85 12.20
C THR A 87 17.03 -2.77 12.08
N THR A 88 16.99 -2.05 10.96
CA THR A 88 16.04 -0.98 10.70
C THR A 88 15.68 -0.93 9.22
N ILE A 89 14.47 -0.47 8.91
CA ILE A 89 14.09 -0.12 7.54
C ILE A 89 14.63 1.30 7.27
N PRO A 90 15.46 1.53 6.25
CA PRO A 90 15.80 2.90 5.86
C PRO A 90 14.53 3.58 5.31
N ILE A 91 14.15 4.74 5.84
CA ILE A 91 12.97 5.49 5.40
C ILE A 91 13.38 6.94 5.12
N ASP A 92 13.10 7.40 3.92
CA ASP A 92 13.27 8.78 3.52
C ASP A 92 12.01 9.56 3.89
N TYR A 93 12.11 10.35 4.96
CA TYR A 93 11.04 11.25 5.43
C TYR A 93 11.04 12.60 4.74
N HIS A 94 12.20 13.03 4.25
CA HIS A 94 12.35 14.23 3.46
C HIS A 94 12.64 13.82 2.02
N THR A 95 11.77 14.20 1.10
CA THR A 95 11.88 13.91 -0.32
C THR A 95 12.20 15.19 -1.09
N PRO A 96 12.68 15.09 -2.35
CA PRO A 96 12.86 16.26 -3.19
C PRO A 96 11.59 17.08 -3.43
N ILE A 97 10.41 16.50 -3.22
CA ILE A 97 9.12 17.19 -3.37
C ILE A 97 8.89 18.17 -2.21
N ASP A 98 9.40 17.89 -1.02
CA ASP A 98 9.30 18.78 0.14
C ASP A 98 10.02 20.12 -0.11
N ASP A 99 11.11 20.09 -0.88
CA ASP A 99 11.86 21.29 -1.30
C ASP A 99 11.26 22.03 -2.50
N LEU A 100 10.23 21.48 -3.14
CA LEU A 100 9.65 22.06 -4.34
C LEU A 100 8.84 23.30 -3.98
N ASN A 101 9.07 24.43 -4.63
CA ASN A 101 8.19 25.58 -4.56
C ASN A 101 7.11 25.45 -5.66
N ILE A 102 5.82 25.43 -5.29
CA ILE A 102 4.72 25.32 -6.26
C ILE A 102 3.92 26.62 -6.27
N GLU A 103 3.83 27.24 -7.43
CA GLU A 103 2.93 28.36 -7.68
C GLU A 103 1.80 27.94 -8.62
N ILE A 104 0.59 28.42 -8.39
CA ILE A 104 -0.56 28.23 -9.30
C ILE A 104 -1.13 29.58 -9.69
N LYS A 105 -1.36 29.77 -10.99
CA LYS A 105 -1.78 31.04 -11.60
C LYS A 105 -2.92 30.79 -12.57
N ASP A 106 -3.84 31.75 -12.65
CA ASP A 106 -4.82 31.72 -13.74
C ASP A 106 -4.08 31.85 -15.06
N ILE A 107 -4.53 31.08 -16.04
CA ILE A 107 -3.94 31.06 -17.39
C ILE A 107 -4.04 32.42 -18.09
N ASN A 108 -4.97 33.29 -17.66
CA ASN A 108 -5.24 34.60 -18.25
C ASN A 108 -4.63 35.80 -17.49
N ASP A 109 -4.38 35.69 -16.18
CA ASP A 109 -4.01 36.84 -15.33
C ASP A 109 -2.54 37.25 -15.44
N LYS A 110 -1.63 36.29 -15.70
CA LYS A 110 -0.20 36.53 -15.89
C LYS A 110 0.38 35.51 -16.88
N ALA A 111 0.73 35.97 -18.08
CA ALA A 111 1.34 35.13 -19.10
C ALA A 111 2.59 34.42 -18.54
N CYS A 112 2.71 33.11 -18.83
CA CYS A 112 3.81 32.29 -18.36
C CYS A 112 5.16 32.93 -18.76
N THR A 113 6.06 33.17 -17.80
CA THR A 113 7.39 33.73 -18.10
C THR A 113 8.29 32.66 -18.68
N ALA A 114 8.97 32.93 -19.78
CA ALA A 114 9.88 32.00 -20.43
C ALA A 114 11.36 32.38 -20.27
N ASP A 115 11.77 32.63 -19.03
CA ASP A 115 13.14 33.08 -18.73
C ASP A 115 14.16 31.93 -18.60
N GLU A 116 13.71 30.75 -18.17
CA GLU A 116 14.54 29.56 -17.94
C GLU A 116 13.68 28.29 -17.79
N GLY A 117 14.31 27.12 -17.92
CA GLY A 117 13.68 25.84 -17.58
C GLY A 117 12.85 25.23 -18.70
N LEU A 118 11.86 24.43 -18.31
CA LEU A 118 10.95 23.71 -19.19
C LEU A 118 9.54 24.32 -19.13
N ILE A 119 8.95 24.62 -20.27
CA ILE A 119 7.54 24.99 -20.41
C ILE A 119 6.81 23.86 -21.13
N VAL A 120 5.78 23.30 -20.51
CA VAL A 120 5.02 22.17 -21.04
C VAL A 120 3.57 22.59 -21.24
N PHE A 121 3.04 22.39 -22.44
CA PHE A 121 1.61 22.52 -22.71
C PHE A 121 0.96 21.14 -22.73
N LEU A 122 -0.11 20.99 -21.97
CA LEU A 122 -0.99 19.84 -22.02
C LEU A 122 -2.08 20.14 -23.04
N LEU A 123 -2.09 19.40 -24.16
CA LEU A 123 -2.91 19.68 -25.32
C LEU A 123 -3.75 18.47 -25.71
N ASN A 124 -5.04 18.68 -25.95
CA ASN A 124 -5.91 17.66 -26.54
C ASN A 124 -5.61 17.51 -28.06
N SER A 125 -5.95 16.34 -28.60
CA SER A 125 -6.09 16.13 -30.03
C SER A 125 -7.12 17.09 -30.62
N ALA A 126 -6.91 17.49 -31.88
CA ALA A 126 -7.84 18.36 -32.56
C ALA A 126 -9.25 17.72 -32.63
N PRO A 127 -10.31 18.55 -32.59
CA PRO A 127 -11.67 18.04 -32.73
C PRO A 127 -11.80 17.31 -34.07
N LYS A 128 -12.37 16.10 -34.06
CA LYS A 128 -12.88 15.50 -35.30
C LYS A 128 -14.10 16.31 -35.71
N ASP A 129 -14.03 17.05 -36.81
CA ASP A 129 -15.20 17.76 -37.33
C ASP A 129 -16.33 16.76 -37.53
N SER A 130 -17.44 16.97 -36.82
CA SER A 130 -18.66 16.16 -36.90
C SER A 130 -19.52 16.54 -38.11
N SER A 131 -18.88 16.83 -39.25
CA SER A 131 -19.53 17.23 -40.49
C SER A 131 -18.84 16.65 -41.72
N SER A 132 -18.85 15.32 -41.86
CA SER A 132 -18.72 14.67 -43.17
C SER A 132 -19.35 13.27 -43.16
N SER A 133 -20.68 13.24 -43.24
CA SER A 133 -21.39 12.09 -43.79
C SER A 133 -21.03 11.98 -45.28
N GLY A 134 -20.03 11.17 -45.62
CA GLY A 134 -19.70 10.94 -47.03
C GLY A 134 -18.44 10.11 -47.26
N SER A 135 -18.65 8.82 -47.55
CA SER A 135 -17.80 7.93 -48.36
C SER A 135 -16.35 7.67 -47.92
N GLY A 136 -16.13 6.42 -47.49
CA GLY A 136 -14.91 5.61 -47.56
C GLY A 136 -13.59 6.29 -47.91
N GLY A 137 -12.78 6.54 -46.87
CA GLY A 137 -11.35 6.81 -46.97
C GLY A 137 -10.72 6.76 -45.57
N ASN A 138 -9.70 5.92 -45.38
CA ASN A 138 -8.84 5.95 -44.19
C ASN A 138 -7.99 7.23 -44.22
N GLY A 139 -8.57 8.35 -43.78
CA GLY A 139 -7.86 9.60 -43.53
C GLY A 139 -8.11 10.02 -42.09
N GLU A 140 -7.08 9.98 -41.25
CA GLU A 140 -7.06 10.72 -39.98
C GLU A 140 -7.25 12.21 -40.34
N SER A 141 -8.31 12.85 -39.86
CA SER A 141 -8.52 14.29 -40.09
C SER A 141 -7.54 15.07 -39.21
N ASP A 142 -6.40 15.44 -39.78
CA ASP A 142 -5.35 16.29 -39.18
C ASP A 142 -5.76 17.77 -39.16
N SER A 143 -6.77 18.13 -38.37
CA SER A 143 -6.90 19.54 -37.97
C SER A 143 -5.68 19.87 -37.07
N PRO A 144 -4.90 20.94 -37.35
CA PRO A 144 -3.69 21.23 -36.59
C PRO A 144 -4.05 21.65 -35.16
N ILE A 145 -3.25 21.20 -34.19
CA ILE A 145 -3.43 21.58 -32.78
C ILE A 145 -3.13 23.07 -32.62
N LYS A 146 -4.08 23.79 -31.99
CA LYS A 146 -3.98 25.22 -31.72
C LYS A 146 -3.70 25.47 -30.25
N ILE A 147 -2.64 26.23 -29.98
CA ILE A 147 -2.26 26.69 -28.65
C ILE A 147 -2.92 28.06 -28.43
N ASN A 148 -3.76 28.15 -27.40
CA ASN A 148 -4.55 29.36 -27.13
C ASN A 148 -3.90 30.26 -26.08
N SER A 149 -3.08 29.68 -25.21
CA SER A 149 -2.43 30.40 -24.13
C SER A 149 -1.24 31.21 -24.66
N LYS A 150 -1.06 32.40 -24.09
CA LYS A 150 0.10 33.25 -24.39
C LYS A 150 1.18 33.08 -23.35
N VAL A 151 2.42 33.04 -23.82
CA VAL A 151 3.63 33.13 -23.01
C VAL A 151 4.08 34.60 -23.00
N ASN A 152 4.72 35.07 -21.94
CA ASN A 152 5.27 36.42 -21.88
C ASN A 152 6.61 36.51 -22.64
N ASP A 153 6.58 36.15 -23.92
CA ASP A 153 7.74 36.13 -24.82
C ASP A 153 7.26 36.10 -26.29
N ASN A 154 7.65 37.10 -27.09
CA ASN A 154 7.17 37.24 -28.47
C ASN A 154 7.74 36.16 -29.38
N THR A 155 9.02 35.82 -29.22
CA THR A 155 9.70 34.80 -30.03
C THR A 155 9.06 33.43 -29.84
N ILE A 156 8.74 33.06 -28.60
CA ILE A 156 8.04 31.82 -28.30
C ILE A 156 6.60 31.86 -28.81
N ASN A 157 5.87 32.95 -28.62
CA ASN A 157 4.51 33.08 -29.17
C ASN A 157 4.49 33.01 -30.71
N GLU A 158 5.53 33.47 -31.38
CA GLU A 158 5.69 33.31 -32.83
C GLU A 158 5.95 31.85 -33.20
N PHE A 159 6.78 31.13 -32.43
CA PHE A 159 7.00 29.70 -32.62
C PHE A 159 5.72 28.88 -32.42
N LEU A 160 4.89 29.22 -31.43
CA LEU A 160 3.64 28.54 -31.09
C LEU A 160 2.53 28.69 -32.16
N LYS A 161 2.73 29.49 -33.22
CA LYS A 161 1.76 29.63 -34.32
C LYS A 161 1.59 28.32 -35.10
N GLU A 162 0.37 28.12 -35.61
CA GLU A 162 -0.12 26.86 -36.20
C GLU A 162 0.83 26.19 -37.21
N GLY A 163 1.52 26.96 -38.06
CA GLY A 163 2.40 26.43 -39.11
C GLY A 163 3.63 25.65 -38.60
N ASN A 164 4.04 25.81 -37.35
CA ASN A 164 5.13 25.00 -36.76
C ASN A 164 4.62 23.74 -36.05
N MET A 165 3.31 23.64 -35.81
CA MET A 165 2.67 22.62 -34.98
C MET A 165 2.04 21.48 -35.77
N GLU A 166 1.93 21.62 -37.10
CA GLU A 166 1.22 20.70 -38.01
C GLU A 166 1.62 19.22 -37.88
N SER A 167 2.82 18.92 -37.37
CA SER A 167 3.31 17.56 -37.21
C SER A 167 2.94 16.88 -35.87
N PHE A 168 2.25 17.56 -34.94
CA PHE A 168 1.88 17.02 -33.62
C PHE A 168 0.38 16.70 -33.55
N THR A 169 0.03 15.48 -33.12
CA THR A 169 -1.34 14.93 -33.21
C THR A 169 -2.10 14.92 -31.88
N GLY A 170 -1.45 15.28 -30.76
CA GLY A 170 -2.09 15.33 -29.44
C GLY A 170 -2.50 13.96 -28.89
N LYS A 171 -2.08 12.88 -29.55
CA LYS A 171 -2.35 11.50 -29.11
C LYS A 171 -1.86 11.29 -27.67
N ILE A 172 -2.69 10.65 -26.86
CA ILE A 172 -2.44 10.45 -25.42
C ILE A 172 -1.02 9.92 -25.13
N GLY A 173 -0.29 10.62 -24.26
CA GLY A 173 1.05 10.25 -23.81
C GLY A 173 2.17 10.47 -24.83
N THR A 174 1.87 11.01 -26.02
CA THR A 174 2.92 11.47 -26.95
C THR A 174 3.48 12.80 -26.50
N SER A 175 4.79 13.00 -26.66
CA SER A 175 5.42 14.28 -26.35
C SER A 175 6.36 14.73 -27.47
N LYS A 176 6.56 16.04 -27.58
CA LYS A 176 7.59 16.67 -28.41
C LYS A 176 8.26 17.78 -27.62
N SER A 177 9.57 17.91 -27.80
CA SER A 177 10.39 18.91 -27.11
C SER A 177 11.17 19.75 -28.12
N PHE A 178 11.35 21.02 -27.81
CA PHE A 178 12.05 22.01 -28.62
C PHE A 178 12.99 22.83 -27.74
N TYR A 179 14.07 23.32 -28.34
CA TYR A 179 15.02 24.21 -27.69
C TYR A 179 15.02 25.54 -28.44
N ILE A 180 14.50 26.60 -27.81
CA ILE A 180 14.14 27.85 -28.49
C ILE A 180 14.79 29.02 -27.76
N ALA A 181 15.36 29.96 -28.53
CA ALA A 181 15.83 31.22 -27.97
C ALA A 181 14.64 32.14 -27.67
N ASN A 182 14.56 32.65 -26.45
CA ASN A 182 13.57 33.62 -26.03
C ASN A 182 13.95 35.05 -26.47
N ASP A 183 13.12 36.05 -26.20
CA ASP A 183 13.34 37.46 -26.54
C ASP A 183 14.65 38.01 -25.96
N LYS A 184 15.10 37.45 -24.83
CA LYS A 184 16.37 37.78 -24.15
C LYS A 184 17.57 37.00 -24.70
N LYS A 185 17.41 36.26 -25.80
CA LYS A 185 18.41 35.37 -26.42
C LYS A 185 18.93 34.28 -25.48
N LYS A 186 18.15 33.90 -24.47
CA LYS A 186 18.40 32.72 -23.65
C LYS A 186 17.63 31.54 -24.22
N TYR A 187 18.26 30.38 -24.25
CA TYR A 187 17.55 29.19 -24.68
C TYR A 187 16.70 28.61 -23.55
N VAL A 188 15.47 28.25 -23.89
CA VAL A 188 14.52 27.56 -23.01
C VAL A 188 14.01 26.29 -23.68
N SER A 189 13.60 25.32 -22.85
CA SER A 189 12.96 24.11 -23.33
C SER A 189 11.45 24.31 -23.38
N LEU A 190 10.87 24.02 -24.54
CA LEU A 190 9.43 24.03 -24.78
C LEU A 190 8.98 22.61 -25.09
N ALA A 191 7.83 22.20 -24.59
CA ALA A 191 7.29 20.89 -24.85
C ALA A 191 5.77 20.85 -24.94
N TYR A 192 5.29 19.83 -25.64
CA TYR A 192 3.87 19.49 -25.73
C TYR A 192 3.67 18.06 -25.26
N ILE A 193 2.60 17.82 -24.51
CA ILE A 193 2.15 16.47 -24.16
C ILE A 193 0.71 16.32 -24.64
N GLY A 194 0.49 15.26 -25.41
CA GLY A 194 -0.81 14.91 -25.95
C GLY A 194 -1.68 14.29 -24.88
N CYS A 195 -2.87 14.84 -24.69
CA CYS A 195 -3.86 14.41 -23.70
C CYS A 195 -4.98 13.57 -24.33
N GLY A 196 -4.93 13.33 -25.64
CA GLY A 196 -5.98 12.58 -26.34
C GLY A 196 -7.19 13.46 -26.67
N PRO A 197 -8.34 12.86 -27.02
CA PRO A 197 -9.51 13.64 -27.42
C PRO A 197 -10.01 14.57 -26.31
N ALA A 198 -10.74 15.63 -26.66
CA ALA A 198 -11.34 16.55 -25.68
C ALA A 198 -12.58 15.96 -24.98
N ASN A 199 -12.43 14.83 -24.31
CA ASN A 199 -13.43 14.20 -23.45
C ASN A 199 -13.04 14.36 -21.97
N GLU A 200 -13.85 13.80 -21.06
CA GLU A 200 -13.45 13.72 -19.66
C GLU A 200 -12.26 12.77 -19.51
N GLU A 201 -11.14 13.32 -19.01
CA GLU A 201 -9.93 12.56 -18.71
C GLU A 201 -10.20 11.49 -17.65
N THR A 202 -9.64 10.32 -17.85
CA THR A 202 -9.68 9.20 -16.92
C THR A 202 -8.40 9.11 -16.10
N GLU A 203 -8.47 8.39 -14.99
CA GLU A 203 -7.31 8.01 -14.16
C GLU A 203 -6.15 7.43 -15.00
N LEU A 204 -6.45 6.59 -15.99
CA LEU A 204 -5.45 5.97 -16.86
C LEU A 204 -4.77 6.98 -17.79
N GLU A 205 -5.53 7.94 -18.32
CA GLU A 205 -5.00 8.99 -19.19
C GLU A 205 -4.09 9.93 -18.42
N ILE A 206 -4.51 10.39 -17.23
CA ILE A 206 -3.68 11.21 -16.34
C ILE A 206 -2.35 10.50 -15.99
N ARG A 207 -2.37 9.18 -15.73
CA ARG A 207 -1.12 8.44 -15.51
C ARG A 207 -0.17 8.49 -16.69
N LYS A 208 -0.68 8.33 -17.91
CA LYS A 208 0.13 8.39 -19.14
C LYS A 208 0.71 9.79 -19.36
N ILE A 209 -0.08 10.83 -19.12
CA ILE A 209 0.34 12.24 -19.24
C ILE A 209 1.46 12.54 -18.25
N ALA A 210 1.26 12.21 -16.97
CA ALA A 210 2.28 12.43 -15.93
C ALA A 210 3.55 11.59 -16.19
N TYR A 211 3.43 10.35 -16.65
CA TYR A 211 4.59 9.53 -17.00
C TYR A 211 5.39 10.10 -18.18
N ALA A 212 4.72 10.63 -19.21
CA ALA A 212 5.38 11.31 -20.33
C ALA A 212 6.15 12.54 -19.85
N LEU A 213 5.58 13.32 -18.92
CA LEU A 213 6.25 14.45 -18.30
C LEU A 213 7.47 14.01 -17.48
N VAL A 214 7.32 13.00 -16.61
CA VAL A 214 8.42 12.50 -15.78
C VAL A 214 9.59 11.99 -16.60
N THR A 215 9.32 11.29 -17.72
CA THR A 215 10.38 10.84 -18.64
C THR A 215 11.23 12.01 -19.10
N MET A 216 10.60 13.14 -19.48
CA MET A 216 11.31 14.35 -19.89
C MET A 216 12.11 15.00 -18.75
N LEU A 217 11.59 14.92 -17.52
CA LEU A 217 12.25 15.46 -16.33
C LEU A 217 13.43 14.61 -15.85
N HIS A 218 13.43 13.29 -16.10
CA HIS A 218 14.56 12.43 -15.75
C HIS A 218 15.73 12.59 -16.74
N ASP A 219 15.43 12.81 -18.01
CA ASP A 219 16.44 13.02 -19.06
C ASP A 219 17.14 14.38 -18.96
N ASN A 220 16.61 15.33 -18.17
CA ASN A 220 17.05 16.73 -18.17
C ASN A 220 17.07 17.37 -16.78
N LYS A 221 18.00 18.31 -16.56
CA LYS A 221 18.20 18.98 -15.25
C LYS A 221 17.46 20.32 -15.15
N TYR A 222 16.13 20.29 -15.17
CA TYR A 222 15.33 21.52 -15.10
C TYR A 222 15.17 22.01 -13.66
N LYS A 223 15.66 23.23 -13.36
CA LYS A 223 15.42 23.89 -12.06
C LYS A 223 14.01 24.45 -11.91
N LYS A 224 13.41 24.88 -13.03
CA LYS A 224 12.07 25.44 -13.12
C LYS A 224 11.28 24.70 -14.20
N VAL A 225 10.05 24.32 -13.87
CA VAL A 225 9.10 23.71 -14.79
C VAL A 225 7.80 24.49 -14.73
N SER A 226 7.28 24.90 -15.88
CA SER A 226 5.96 25.50 -16.01
C SER A 226 5.05 24.55 -16.77
N ILE A 227 3.89 24.21 -16.22
CA ILE A 227 2.89 23.35 -16.86
C ILE A 227 1.65 24.21 -17.15
N ILE A 228 1.28 24.26 -18.42
CA ILE A 228 0.12 25.01 -18.93
C ILE A 228 -0.96 24.01 -19.29
N PHE A 229 -2.08 24.07 -18.58
CA PHE A 229 -3.24 23.21 -18.77
C PHE A 229 -4.19 23.86 -19.80
N GLU A 230 -4.07 23.48 -21.08
CA GLU A 230 -5.10 23.78 -22.09
C GLU A 230 -6.16 22.68 -22.18
N ILE A 231 -6.27 21.88 -21.12
CA ILE A 231 -7.26 20.84 -20.94
C ILE A 231 -8.18 21.20 -19.78
N LYS A 232 -9.43 20.75 -19.85
CA LYS A 232 -10.34 20.80 -18.71
C LYS A 232 -10.10 19.57 -17.85
N ILE A 233 -9.87 19.77 -16.55
CA ILE A 233 -9.58 18.69 -15.61
C ILE A 233 -10.36 18.93 -14.32
N GLN A 234 -10.96 17.88 -13.76
CA GLN A 234 -11.68 17.98 -12.49
C GLN A 234 -10.69 18.11 -11.32
N GLU A 235 -11.07 18.74 -10.21
CA GLU A 235 -10.18 18.96 -9.05
C GLU A 235 -9.51 17.69 -8.54
N ASN A 236 -10.26 16.58 -8.42
CA ASN A 236 -9.72 15.29 -7.97
C ASN A 236 -8.69 14.71 -8.94
N LEU A 237 -8.88 14.91 -10.26
CA LEU A 237 -7.93 14.47 -11.28
C LEU A 237 -6.70 15.38 -11.35
N PHE A 238 -6.87 16.68 -11.12
CA PHE A 238 -5.75 17.62 -10.98
C PHE A 238 -4.86 17.25 -9.78
N ARG A 239 -5.50 16.96 -8.63
CA ARG A 239 -4.78 16.44 -7.46
C ARG A 239 -4.05 15.14 -7.80
N PHE A 240 -4.74 14.20 -8.44
CA PHE A 240 -4.16 12.92 -8.87
C PHE A 240 -3.00 13.08 -9.87
N PHE A 241 -3.07 14.05 -10.77
CA PHE A 241 -1.96 14.40 -11.67
C PHE A 241 -0.72 14.80 -10.87
N LEU A 242 -0.86 15.69 -9.88
CA LEU A 242 0.25 16.10 -9.03
C LEU A 242 0.80 14.94 -8.18
N GLU A 243 -0.08 14.17 -7.54
CA GLU A 243 0.29 12.99 -6.78
C GLU A 243 1.13 12.00 -7.62
N HIS A 244 0.68 11.73 -8.85
CA HIS A 244 1.36 10.79 -9.74
C HIS A 244 2.64 11.37 -10.33
N LEU A 245 2.67 12.66 -10.68
CA LEU A 245 3.87 13.38 -11.07
C LEU A 245 4.94 13.25 -9.98
N PHE A 246 4.59 13.56 -8.73
CA PHE A 246 5.51 13.47 -7.59
C PHE A 246 6.00 12.03 -7.36
N TYR A 247 5.09 11.07 -7.34
CA TYR A 247 5.41 9.66 -7.08
C TYR A 247 6.29 9.03 -8.16
N GLU A 248 6.03 9.32 -9.43
CA GLU A 248 6.83 8.79 -10.53
C GLU A 248 8.16 9.54 -10.68
N TYR A 249 8.22 10.82 -10.29
CA TYR A 249 9.44 11.62 -10.38
C TYR A 249 10.48 11.24 -9.33
N VAL A 250 10.06 10.94 -8.09
CA VAL A 250 10.98 10.53 -7.02
C VAL A 250 11.50 9.11 -7.25
N THR A 251 12.82 8.97 -7.19
CA THR A 251 13.50 7.68 -7.33
C THR A 251 13.91 7.12 -5.98
N ASP A 252 13.57 5.86 -5.70
CA ASP A 252 14.00 5.14 -4.50
C ASP A 252 15.38 4.51 -4.71
N GLU A 253 16.40 5.12 -4.09
CA GLU A 253 17.80 4.66 -4.15
C GLU A 253 18.33 4.15 -2.80
N ARG A 254 17.46 3.90 -1.80
CA ARG A 254 17.87 3.55 -0.43
C ARG A 254 18.77 2.32 -0.36
N PHE A 255 18.61 1.39 -1.30
CA PHE A 255 19.37 0.15 -1.40
C PHE A 255 20.45 0.17 -2.50
N LYS A 256 20.67 1.30 -3.17
CA LYS A 256 21.80 1.51 -4.08
C LYS A 256 23.04 1.93 -3.29
N SER A 257 24.18 1.30 -3.59
CA SER A 257 25.47 1.65 -2.97
C SER A 257 26.42 2.25 -4.01
N ALA A 258 26.96 1.42 -4.91
CA ALA A 258 27.92 1.85 -5.94
C ALA A 258 27.25 2.54 -7.15
N ASP A 259 26.03 2.13 -7.52
CA ASP A 259 25.31 2.62 -8.71
C ASP A 259 24.23 3.65 -8.35
N LYS A 260 24.52 4.57 -7.43
CA LYS A 260 23.62 5.70 -7.18
C LYS A 260 23.63 6.64 -8.39
N SER A 261 22.47 7.15 -8.76
CA SER A 261 22.38 8.14 -9.83
C SER A 261 23.25 9.35 -9.49
N THR A 262 24.10 9.77 -10.43
CA THR A 262 24.82 11.05 -10.36
C THR A 262 23.90 12.22 -10.73
N ASN A 263 22.70 11.94 -11.22
CA ASN A 263 21.68 12.91 -11.56
C ASN A 263 20.65 13.03 -10.43
N THR A 264 21.00 13.81 -9.41
CA THR A 264 20.16 14.11 -8.23
C THR A 264 19.52 15.51 -8.29
N ASP A 265 19.63 16.19 -9.43
CA ASP A 265 19.13 17.56 -9.61
C ASP A 265 17.61 17.54 -9.87
N TYR A 266 16.83 17.52 -8.80
CA TYR A 266 15.38 17.66 -8.86
C TYR A 266 14.96 19.11 -9.09
N MET A 267 13.82 19.31 -9.78
CA MET A 267 13.22 20.64 -9.95
C MET A 267 12.96 21.32 -8.60
N LYS A 268 13.17 22.64 -8.57
CA LYS A 268 12.98 23.48 -7.36
C LYS A 268 11.79 24.42 -7.47
N ASN A 269 11.32 24.73 -8.68
CA ASN A 269 10.14 25.55 -8.90
C ASN A 269 9.20 24.90 -9.92
N LEU A 270 7.93 24.76 -9.54
CA LEU A 270 6.86 24.27 -10.40
C LEU A 270 5.78 25.36 -10.51
N SER A 271 5.56 25.88 -11.72
CA SER A 271 4.48 26.84 -12.00
C SER A 271 3.34 26.14 -12.73
N LEU A 272 2.14 26.19 -12.17
CA LEU A 272 0.93 25.59 -12.73
C LEU A 272 0.05 26.70 -13.28
N HIS A 273 -0.26 26.66 -14.57
CA HIS A 273 -1.13 27.62 -15.23
C HIS A 273 -2.41 26.92 -15.68
N ILE A 274 -3.53 27.24 -15.04
CA ILE A 274 -4.82 26.58 -15.28
C ILE A 274 -5.94 27.60 -15.12
N ALA A 275 -6.99 27.49 -15.94
CA ALA A 275 -8.17 28.34 -15.83
C ALA A 275 -8.88 28.13 -14.47
N ASN A 276 -9.32 29.21 -13.83
CA ASN A 276 -9.93 29.21 -12.50
C ASN A 276 -9.00 28.63 -11.42
N ALA A 277 -7.73 29.07 -11.43
CA ALA A 277 -6.67 28.57 -10.55
C ALA A 277 -7.04 28.51 -9.06
N ASP A 278 -7.88 29.43 -8.58
CA ASP A 278 -8.32 29.46 -7.17
C ASP A 278 -9.04 28.17 -6.72
N LEU A 279 -9.76 27.49 -7.63
CA LEU A 279 -10.44 26.22 -7.33
C LEU A 279 -9.45 25.10 -7.00
N TYR A 280 -8.24 25.15 -7.56
CA TYR A 280 -7.25 24.06 -7.45
C TYR A 280 -6.20 24.28 -6.36
N LYS A 281 -6.12 25.50 -5.78
CA LYS A 281 -5.11 25.85 -4.76
C LYS A 281 -5.10 24.86 -3.60
N GLY A 282 -6.28 24.51 -3.07
CA GLY A 282 -6.42 23.56 -1.96
C GLY A 282 -5.97 22.13 -2.28
N GLN A 283 -5.86 21.77 -3.57
CA GLN A 283 -5.44 20.44 -3.99
C GLN A 283 -3.91 20.25 -3.94
N ILE A 284 -3.11 21.32 -3.91
CA ILE A 284 -1.64 21.23 -3.97
C ILE A 284 -1.08 20.60 -2.69
N ASP A 285 -1.45 21.13 -1.52
CA ASP A 285 -0.98 20.60 -0.24
C ASP A 285 -1.56 19.20 0.01
N LYS A 286 -2.82 18.98 -0.37
CA LYS A 286 -3.45 17.66 -0.30
C LYS A 286 -2.69 16.65 -1.18
N ALA A 287 -2.29 17.03 -2.39
CA ALA A 287 -1.49 16.18 -3.28
C ALA A 287 -0.12 15.84 -2.69
N ARG A 288 0.56 16.78 -2.00
CA ARG A 288 1.84 16.50 -1.31
C ARG A 288 1.68 15.47 -0.22
N VAL A 289 0.67 15.62 0.64
CA VAL A 289 0.38 14.67 1.72
C VAL A 289 0.06 13.29 1.14
N TYR A 290 -0.78 13.23 0.11
CA TYR A 290 -1.17 11.96 -0.52
C TYR A 290 0.00 11.29 -1.24
N PHE A 291 0.84 12.08 -1.91
CA PHE A 291 2.10 11.61 -2.47
C PHE A 291 2.98 10.98 -1.40
N TYR A 292 3.26 11.69 -0.29
CA TYR A 292 4.17 11.17 0.71
C TYR A 292 3.60 9.92 1.38
N GLY A 293 2.31 9.88 1.74
CA GLY A 293 1.69 8.68 2.29
C GLY A 293 1.80 7.47 1.34
N THR A 294 1.59 7.70 0.04
CA THR A 294 1.72 6.67 -1.00
C THR A 294 3.18 6.22 -1.16
N TYR A 295 4.12 7.17 -1.15
CA TYR A 295 5.55 6.93 -1.25
C TYR A 295 6.10 6.21 -0.01
N TYR A 296 5.67 6.59 1.18
CA TYR A 296 5.98 5.90 2.44
C TYR A 296 5.52 4.44 2.40
N ALA A 297 4.27 4.18 1.98
CA ALA A 297 3.80 2.81 1.78
C ALA A 297 4.67 2.06 0.77
N ALA A 298 4.99 2.68 -0.38
CA ALA A 298 5.87 2.08 -1.38
C ALA A 298 7.27 1.79 -0.83
N GLN A 299 7.83 2.66 0.01
CA GLN A 299 9.12 2.46 0.64
C GLN A 299 9.14 1.22 1.53
N LEU A 300 8.06 0.98 2.29
CA LEU A 300 7.93 -0.22 3.12
C LEU A 300 7.75 -1.50 2.29
N ILE A 301 6.95 -1.45 1.23
CA ILE A 301 6.70 -2.59 0.31
C ILE A 301 7.97 -2.94 -0.49
N ALA A 302 8.73 -1.93 -0.91
CA ALA A 302 9.95 -2.11 -1.68
C ALA A 302 11.11 -2.65 -0.82
N ALA A 303 11.12 -2.32 0.48
CA ALA A 303 12.14 -2.79 1.40
C ALA A 303 12.13 -4.33 1.47
N PRO A 304 13.26 -5.00 1.18
CA PRO A 304 13.32 -6.46 1.20
C PRO A 304 13.07 -7.02 2.61
N SER A 305 12.59 -8.27 2.71
CA SER A 305 12.15 -8.86 3.99
C SER A 305 13.24 -9.00 5.05
N ASN A 306 14.52 -9.03 4.67
CA ASN A 306 15.60 -8.97 5.65
C ASN A 306 15.69 -7.59 6.34
N TYR A 307 15.36 -6.49 5.64
CA TYR A 307 15.23 -5.15 6.20
C TYR A 307 13.86 -4.92 6.85
N CYS A 308 12.79 -5.29 6.16
CA CYS A 308 11.40 -5.14 6.56
C CYS A 308 10.86 -6.47 7.10
N ASN A 309 11.08 -6.71 8.38
CA ASN A 309 10.59 -7.87 9.14
C ASN A 309 9.58 -7.40 10.20
N PRO A 310 8.87 -8.30 10.91
CA PRO A 310 7.79 -7.90 11.81
C PRO A 310 8.24 -6.90 12.88
N VAL A 311 9.47 -7.06 13.38
CA VAL A 311 10.05 -6.18 14.39
C VAL A 311 10.37 -4.81 13.80
N SER A 312 11.14 -4.76 12.72
CA SER A 312 11.54 -3.48 12.11
C SER A 312 10.37 -2.71 11.52
N LEU A 313 9.35 -3.39 10.98
CA LEU A 313 8.11 -2.77 10.50
C LEU A 313 7.29 -2.17 11.65
N SER A 314 7.18 -2.88 12.79
CA SER A 314 6.51 -2.33 13.98
C SER A 314 7.27 -1.12 14.56
N ASN A 315 8.61 -1.15 14.53
CA ASN A 315 9.44 -0.02 14.95
C ASN A 315 9.24 1.19 14.02
N ALA A 316 9.13 0.98 12.70
CA ALA A 316 8.81 2.04 11.75
C ALA A 316 7.41 2.65 12.01
N ALA A 317 6.42 1.83 12.38
CA ALA A 317 5.10 2.34 12.77
C ALA A 317 5.13 3.18 14.05
N VAL A 318 5.96 2.79 15.04
CA VAL A 318 6.22 3.57 16.26
C VAL A 318 6.86 4.92 15.92
N GLU A 319 7.85 4.93 15.03
CA GLU A 319 8.50 6.17 14.57
C GLU A 319 7.51 7.08 13.82
N LEU A 320 6.74 6.53 12.90
CA LEU A 320 5.71 7.27 12.18
C LEU A 320 4.70 7.91 13.14
N ALA A 321 4.17 7.13 14.09
CA ALA A 321 3.20 7.60 15.06
C ALA A 321 3.70 8.81 15.85
N GLN A 322 4.99 8.86 16.19
CA GLN A 322 5.59 10.01 16.86
C GLN A 322 5.63 11.24 15.96
N LYS A 323 6.07 11.08 14.72
CA LYS A 323 6.19 12.19 13.75
C LYS A 323 4.85 12.87 13.48
N VAL A 324 3.77 12.10 13.46
CA VAL A 324 2.40 12.61 13.22
C VAL A 324 1.52 12.66 14.47
N ASN A 325 2.11 12.49 15.67
CA ASN A 325 1.46 12.58 16.97
C ASN A 325 0.19 11.71 17.12
N LEU A 326 0.33 10.42 16.79
CA LEU A 326 -0.70 9.38 16.99
C LEU A 326 -0.43 8.60 18.27
N GLU A 327 -1.50 8.14 18.93
CA GLU A 327 -1.37 7.14 19.99
C GLU A 327 -0.85 5.83 19.37
N CYS A 328 0.07 5.14 20.03
CA CYS A 328 0.68 3.91 19.52
C CYS A 328 0.73 2.83 20.60
N LYS A 329 0.32 1.61 20.24
CA LYS A 329 0.49 0.41 21.04
C LYS A 329 0.99 -0.73 20.14
N ILE A 330 2.07 -1.39 20.56
CA ILE A 330 2.58 -2.60 19.92
C ILE A 330 2.34 -3.79 20.87
N LEU A 331 1.50 -4.74 20.47
CA LEU A 331 1.30 -5.96 21.25
C LEU A 331 2.37 -6.99 20.91
N ASN A 332 3.00 -7.53 21.95
CA ASN A 332 4.01 -8.58 21.85
C ASN A 332 3.39 -9.97 22.04
N VAL A 333 4.14 -11.02 21.70
CA VAL A 333 3.70 -12.43 21.80
C VAL A 333 2.95 -12.76 23.09
N LYS A 334 3.46 -12.33 24.25
CA LYS A 334 2.78 -12.57 25.54
C LYS A 334 1.38 -11.95 25.61
N GLU A 335 1.23 -10.71 25.18
CA GLU A 335 -0.08 -10.04 25.15
C GLU A 335 -1.02 -10.70 24.13
N LEU A 336 -0.47 -11.19 23.01
CA LEU A 336 -1.23 -11.91 21.98
C LEU A 336 -1.72 -13.29 22.48
N GLU A 337 -0.91 -13.98 23.29
CA GLU A 337 -1.28 -15.22 23.97
C GLU A 337 -2.39 -14.98 24.99
N ASP A 338 -2.28 -13.91 25.79
CA ASP A 338 -3.31 -13.49 26.76
C ASP A 338 -4.64 -13.16 26.05
N LEU A 339 -4.57 -12.56 24.86
CA LEU A 339 -5.72 -12.28 23.98
C LEU A 339 -6.19 -13.51 23.18
N LYS A 340 -5.52 -14.66 23.33
CA LYS A 340 -5.82 -15.93 22.65
C LYS A 340 -5.84 -15.82 21.13
N MET A 341 -4.96 -15.01 20.54
CA MET A 341 -4.85 -14.83 19.08
C MET A 341 -4.15 -16.03 18.41
N GLY A 342 -4.69 -17.23 18.60
CA GLY A 342 -4.05 -18.47 18.21
C GLY A 342 -3.96 -18.67 16.70
N ALA A 343 -4.83 -18.04 15.89
CA ALA A 343 -4.74 -18.14 14.43
C ALA A 343 -3.58 -17.31 13.90
N TYR A 344 -3.46 -16.06 14.36
CA TYR A 344 -2.35 -15.17 14.04
C TYR A 344 -1.01 -15.70 14.59
N LEU A 345 -0.97 -16.11 15.86
CA LEU A 345 0.24 -16.66 16.47
C LEU A 345 0.75 -17.87 15.70
N SER A 346 -0.15 -18.75 15.23
CA SER A 346 0.23 -19.97 14.50
C SER A 346 1.01 -19.70 13.23
N VAL A 347 0.63 -18.67 12.47
CA VAL A 347 1.32 -18.29 11.22
C VAL A 347 2.79 -17.94 11.47
N GLY A 348 3.06 -17.14 12.50
CA GLY A 348 4.41 -16.65 12.79
C GLY A 348 5.31 -17.63 13.55
N LYS A 349 4.80 -18.79 14.01
CA LYS A 349 5.58 -19.78 14.79
C LYS A 349 6.88 -20.23 14.12
N GLY A 350 6.93 -20.17 12.79
CA GLY A 350 8.09 -20.60 12.01
C GLY A 350 9.20 -19.56 11.88
N SER A 351 8.92 -18.29 12.18
CA SER A 351 9.87 -17.19 11.98
C SER A 351 10.84 -17.05 13.15
N MET A 352 12.02 -16.51 12.86
CA MET A 352 12.95 -16.02 13.89
C MET A 352 12.51 -14.69 14.50
N TYR A 353 11.62 -13.96 13.81
CA TYR A 353 11.10 -12.69 14.26
C TYR A 353 9.79 -12.89 15.02
N PRO A 354 9.67 -12.38 16.25
CA PRO A 354 8.43 -12.50 17.02
C PRO A 354 7.30 -11.71 16.36
N ASN A 355 6.07 -12.22 16.47
CA ASN A 355 4.86 -11.52 16.07
C ASN A 355 4.76 -10.14 16.74
N LYS A 356 4.32 -9.14 15.96
CA LYS A 356 4.06 -7.78 16.41
C LYS A 356 2.71 -7.32 15.90
N PHE A 357 1.79 -6.99 16.80
CA PHE A 357 0.52 -6.38 16.42
C PHE A 357 0.61 -4.87 16.57
N ILE A 358 0.47 -4.15 15.46
CA ILE A 358 0.49 -2.69 15.41
C ILE A 358 -0.92 -2.17 15.67
N HIS A 359 -1.06 -1.22 16.60
CA HIS A 359 -2.28 -0.45 16.81
C HIS A 359 -1.92 1.03 16.98
N LEU A 360 -2.20 1.83 15.95
CA LEU A 360 -2.14 3.30 16.05
C LEU A 360 -3.55 3.87 16.17
N THR A 361 -3.73 4.96 16.92
CA THR A 361 -5.03 5.64 17.04
C THR A 361 -4.90 7.13 16.75
N TYR A 362 -5.75 7.62 15.86
CA TYR A 362 -6.03 9.04 15.66
C TYR A 362 -7.35 9.40 16.31
N LYS A 363 -7.40 10.54 17.03
CA LYS A 363 -8.63 11.10 17.60
C LYS A 363 -8.76 12.56 17.19
N GLY A 364 -9.70 12.83 16.30
CA GLY A 364 -10.03 14.18 15.85
C GLY A 364 -10.67 15.02 16.95
N ALA A 365 -10.56 16.34 16.84
CA ALA A 365 -11.30 17.23 17.72
C ALA A 365 -12.80 17.06 17.46
N GLN A 366 -13.60 17.21 18.52
CA GLN A 366 -15.07 17.17 18.41
C GLN A 366 -15.57 18.59 18.15
N LYS A 367 -16.28 18.81 17.04
CA LYS A 367 -16.83 20.12 16.66
C LYS A 367 -18.29 20.00 16.21
N GLY A 368 -19.05 21.09 16.38
CA GLY A 368 -20.48 21.17 16.01
C GLY A 368 -21.43 20.63 17.07
N ASP A 369 -22.73 20.54 16.73
CA ASP A 369 -23.81 20.10 17.65
C ASP A 369 -23.74 18.60 18.01
N ASN A 370 -22.95 17.82 17.28
CA ASN A 370 -22.66 16.40 17.53
C ASN A 370 -21.53 16.21 18.56
N GLN A 371 -21.53 16.99 19.65
CA GLN A 371 -20.44 16.99 20.65
C GLN A 371 -20.19 15.62 21.32
N ASN A 372 -21.08 14.64 21.15
CA ASN A 372 -21.05 13.38 21.88
C ASN A 372 -20.71 12.12 21.06
N LYS A 373 -20.39 12.18 19.76
CA LYS A 373 -19.98 10.95 19.05
C LYS A 373 -19.04 11.19 17.86
N ARG A 374 -17.78 10.76 17.99
CA ARG A 374 -16.87 10.60 16.84
C ARG A 374 -17.33 9.40 16.03
N LYS A 375 -17.22 9.47 14.70
CA LYS A 375 -17.30 8.28 13.85
C LYS A 375 -16.06 7.42 14.11
N LYS A 376 -16.26 6.18 14.56
CA LYS A 376 -15.17 5.25 14.88
C LYS A 376 -14.92 4.30 13.73
N ILE A 377 -13.69 4.24 13.24
CA ILE A 377 -13.30 3.43 12.08
C ILE A 377 -12.08 2.58 12.44
N ALA A 378 -12.12 1.29 12.15
CA ALA A 378 -10.94 0.43 12.17
C ALA A 378 -10.48 0.12 10.74
N LEU A 379 -9.23 0.45 10.43
CA LEU A 379 -8.55 0.11 9.20
C LEU A 379 -7.53 -0.99 9.48
N ILE A 380 -7.65 -2.15 8.83
CA ILE A 380 -6.81 -3.32 9.10
C ILE A 380 -6.00 -3.68 7.86
N GLY A 381 -4.68 -3.75 7.99
CA GLY A 381 -3.80 -4.12 6.89
C GLY A 381 -3.19 -5.50 7.09
N LYS A 382 -3.25 -6.40 6.09
CA LYS A 382 -2.43 -7.63 6.09
C LYS A 382 -0.95 -7.27 6.17
N GLY A 383 -0.24 -7.85 7.14
CA GLY A 383 1.16 -7.53 7.46
C GLY A 383 2.09 -8.75 7.39
N ILE A 384 2.08 -9.52 6.30
CA ILE A 384 3.02 -10.63 6.14
C ILE A 384 4.30 -10.10 5.50
N THR A 385 5.39 -10.01 6.26
CA THR A 385 6.63 -9.38 5.80
C THR A 385 7.43 -10.22 4.81
N PHE A 386 7.21 -11.53 4.85
CA PHE A 386 7.59 -12.47 3.81
C PHE A 386 6.66 -13.66 3.85
N ASP A 387 6.13 -14.04 2.69
CA ASP A 387 5.29 -15.20 2.53
C ASP A 387 5.99 -16.29 1.71
N SER A 388 6.59 -17.26 2.39
CA SER A 388 7.13 -18.44 1.71
C SER A 388 6.04 -19.42 1.27
N GLY A 389 4.82 -19.27 1.79
CA GLY A 389 3.75 -20.26 1.78
C GLY A 389 3.82 -21.30 2.91
N GLY A 390 4.81 -21.20 3.80
CA GLY A 390 5.02 -22.18 4.87
C GLY A 390 5.30 -23.58 4.29
N TYR A 391 4.78 -24.62 4.94
CA TYR A 391 4.96 -26.00 4.44
C TYR A 391 4.28 -26.23 3.07
N ASN A 392 3.28 -25.43 2.70
CA ASN A 392 2.77 -25.34 1.35
C ASN A 392 3.59 -24.34 0.54
N LEU A 393 4.90 -24.59 0.49
CA LEU A 393 5.89 -23.71 -0.11
C LEU A 393 5.46 -23.27 -1.52
N LYS A 394 5.62 -21.97 -1.80
CA LYS A 394 5.42 -21.36 -3.14
C LYS A 394 6.48 -21.85 -4.14
N ALA A 395 6.41 -23.13 -4.47
CA ALA A 395 7.33 -23.83 -5.37
C ALA A 395 6.73 -24.05 -6.77
N ALA A 396 5.43 -23.79 -6.94
CA ALA A 396 4.76 -23.91 -8.23
C ALA A 396 5.27 -22.83 -9.21
N PRO A 397 5.40 -23.14 -10.52
CA PRO A 397 5.70 -22.12 -11.52
C PRO A 397 4.68 -20.97 -11.47
N GLY A 398 5.18 -19.72 -11.48
CA GLY A 398 4.34 -18.53 -11.42
C GLY A 398 3.79 -18.19 -10.03
N SER A 399 4.24 -18.86 -8.96
CA SER A 399 3.85 -18.53 -7.57
C SER A 399 4.49 -17.25 -7.02
N MET A 400 5.48 -16.68 -7.73
CA MET A 400 6.09 -15.38 -7.45
C MET A 400 6.70 -15.24 -6.05
N ILE A 401 7.30 -16.31 -5.49
CA ILE A 401 7.91 -16.30 -4.16
C ILE A 401 8.94 -15.15 -3.98
N ASP A 402 9.62 -14.76 -5.05
CA ASP A 402 10.59 -13.65 -5.10
C ASP A 402 9.96 -12.26 -4.87
N LEU A 403 8.66 -12.11 -5.14
CA LEU A 403 7.92 -10.87 -4.91
C LEU A 403 7.30 -10.78 -3.51
N MET A 404 7.33 -11.85 -2.71
CA MET A 404 6.54 -11.99 -1.48
C MET A 404 6.97 -11.07 -0.32
N LYS A 405 7.99 -10.22 -0.51
CA LYS A 405 8.20 -9.04 0.34
C LYS A 405 7.02 -8.08 0.31
N PHE A 406 6.23 -8.08 -0.78
CA PHE A 406 5.08 -7.20 -0.94
C PHE A 406 3.86 -7.65 -0.13
N ASP A 407 3.91 -8.77 0.58
CA ASP A 407 2.73 -9.37 1.21
C ASP A 407 2.29 -8.65 2.52
N MET A 408 2.96 -7.55 2.82
CA MET A 408 2.62 -6.55 3.84
C MET A 408 2.04 -5.26 3.23
N SER A 409 1.66 -5.26 1.95
CA SER A 409 1.13 -4.08 1.26
C SER A 409 -0.13 -3.50 1.89
N GLY A 410 -0.97 -4.36 2.49
CA GLY A 410 -2.14 -3.90 3.25
C GLY A 410 -1.73 -3.09 4.47
N CYS A 411 -0.78 -3.59 5.27
CA CYS A 411 -0.19 -2.87 6.39
C CYS A 411 0.44 -1.55 5.92
N ALA A 412 1.20 -1.57 4.83
CA ALA A 412 1.82 -0.37 4.27
C ALA A 412 0.78 0.69 3.88
N ALA A 413 -0.33 0.28 3.24
CA ALA A 413 -1.42 1.19 2.87
C ALA A 413 -2.09 1.80 4.10
N VAL A 414 -2.31 1.01 5.16
CA VAL A 414 -2.88 1.48 6.43
C VAL A 414 -1.93 2.46 7.14
N LEU A 415 -0.62 2.21 7.16
CA LEU A 415 0.36 3.13 7.73
C LEU A 415 0.51 4.41 6.89
N GLY A 416 0.49 4.32 5.57
CA GLY A 416 0.45 5.50 4.69
C GLY A 416 -0.82 6.33 4.89
N CYS A 417 -1.97 5.68 5.11
CA CYS A 417 -3.20 6.37 5.51
C CYS A 417 -3.05 7.03 6.88
N ALA A 418 -2.41 6.37 7.86
CA ALA A 418 -2.14 6.95 9.17
C ALA A 418 -1.29 8.24 9.08
N TYR A 419 -0.29 8.26 8.20
CA TYR A 419 0.46 9.49 7.88
C TYR A 419 -0.47 10.59 7.38
N CYS A 420 -1.30 10.30 6.36
CA CYS A 420 -2.19 11.29 5.77
C CYS A 420 -3.17 11.85 6.80
N ILE A 421 -3.81 10.99 7.58
CA ILE A 421 -4.81 11.39 8.59
C ILE A 421 -4.15 12.15 9.75
N GLY A 422 -2.99 11.70 10.25
CA GLY A 422 -2.24 12.43 11.29
C GLY A 422 -1.73 13.80 10.84
N THR A 423 -1.53 13.98 9.52
CA THR A 423 -1.11 15.25 8.92
C THR A 423 -2.31 16.19 8.66
N ILE A 424 -3.37 15.68 8.05
CA ILE A 424 -4.57 16.45 7.68
C ILE A 424 -5.40 16.81 8.91
N LYS A 425 -5.43 15.92 9.90
CA LYS A 425 -6.14 16.07 11.18
C LYS A 425 -7.65 16.35 11.01
N PRO A 426 -8.42 15.43 10.39
CA PRO A 426 -9.86 15.58 10.25
C PRO A 426 -10.57 15.61 11.61
N ASP A 427 -11.55 16.50 11.75
CA ASP A 427 -12.40 16.57 12.94
C ASP A 427 -13.39 15.38 12.99
N ASN A 428 -14.06 15.18 14.12
CA ASN A 428 -15.22 14.28 14.28
C ASN A 428 -15.00 12.77 14.00
N VAL A 429 -13.76 12.32 13.81
CA VAL A 429 -13.42 10.90 13.61
C VAL A 429 -12.45 10.35 14.65
N GLU A 430 -12.56 9.06 14.93
CA GLU A 430 -11.57 8.26 15.66
C GLU A 430 -11.19 7.08 14.76
N VAL A 431 -9.91 6.96 14.43
CA VAL A 431 -9.42 5.97 13.46
C VAL A 431 -8.37 5.10 14.11
N HIS A 432 -8.62 3.78 14.10
CA HIS A 432 -7.68 2.76 14.54
C HIS A 432 -6.99 2.15 13.32
N PHE A 433 -5.67 2.23 13.28
CA PHE A 433 -4.84 1.65 12.23
C PHE A 433 -4.19 0.39 12.77
N LEU A 434 -4.61 -0.76 12.27
CA LEU A 434 -4.31 -2.08 12.83
C LEU A 434 -3.55 -2.96 11.85
N SER A 435 -2.60 -3.74 12.34
CA SER A 435 -1.99 -4.82 11.55
C SER A 435 -1.44 -5.93 12.44
N ALA A 436 -1.83 -7.17 12.15
CA ALA A 436 -1.24 -8.37 12.72
C ALA A 436 0.00 -8.77 11.91
N VAL A 437 1.18 -8.25 12.29
CA VAL A 437 2.42 -8.40 11.52
C VAL A 437 3.18 -9.66 11.93
N CYS A 438 3.49 -10.52 10.97
CA CYS A 438 4.34 -11.70 11.16
C CYS A 438 5.00 -12.12 9.85
N GLU A 439 5.71 -13.24 9.86
CA GLU A 439 6.38 -13.80 8.69
C GLU A 439 6.01 -15.28 8.55
N ASN A 440 5.64 -15.73 7.35
CA ASN A 440 5.20 -17.09 7.09
C ASN A 440 6.38 -17.92 6.55
N MET A 441 6.99 -18.71 7.42
CA MET A 441 8.27 -19.39 7.17
C MET A 441 8.18 -20.90 7.32
N VAL A 442 9.07 -21.62 6.63
CA VAL A 442 9.33 -23.05 6.86
C VAL A 442 10.36 -23.22 7.97
N SER A 443 10.00 -23.96 9.00
CA SER A 443 10.84 -24.24 10.16
C SER A 443 10.32 -25.48 10.87
N LYS A 444 11.17 -26.11 11.70
CA LYS A 444 10.75 -27.16 12.65
C LYS A 444 9.64 -26.68 13.61
N ASN A 445 9.50 -25.37 13.77
CA ASN A 445 8.52 -24.73 14.65
C ASN A 445 7.22 -24.33 13.93
N SER A 446 7.18 -24.37 12.60
CA SER A 446 6.02 -23.90 11.82
C SER A 446 4.76 -24.71 12.12
N TYR A 447 3.62 -24.03 12.06
CA TYR A 447 2.32 -24.69 11.92
C TYR A 447 2.24 -25.48 10.60
N ARG A 448 1.33 -26.46 10.55
CA ARG A 448 1.32 -27.51 9.52
C ARG A 448 -0.04 -27.60 8.83
N PRO A 449 -0.08 -28.09 7.58
CA PRO A 449 -1.33 -28.55 6.98
C PRO A 449 -1.93 -29.67 7.84
N GLY A 450 -3.20 -29.53 8.20
CA GLY A 450 -3.94 -30.40 9.10
C GLY A 450 -3.93 -29.97 10.57
N ASP A 451 -3.16 -28.93 10.96
CA ASP A 451 -3.28 -28.37 12.31
C ASP A 451 -4.68 -27.77 12.50
N ILE A 452 -5.28 -28.04 13.67
CA ILE A 452 -6.47 -27.32 14.14
C ILE A 452 -5.99 -26.26 15.13
N ILE A 453 -6.27 -25.01 14.81
CA ILE A 453 -5.89 -23.83 15.59
C ILE A 453 -7.14 -23.12 16.11
N THR A 454 -7.02 -22.31 17.14
CA THR A 454 -8.17 -21.62 17.74
C THR A 454 -7.98 -20.10 17.63
N ALA A 455 -8.93 -19.42 17.01
CA ALA A 455 -8.94 -17.96 16.95
C ALA A 455 -9.41 -17.35 18.28
N SER A 456 -9.17 -16.05 18.46
CA SER A 456 -9.47 -15.29 19.68
C SER A 456 -10.96 -15.12 20.00
N ASN A 457 -11.86 -15.47 19.08
CA ASN A 457 -13.30 -15.60 19.32
C ASN A 457 -13.71 -17.04 19.69
N GLY A 458 -12.76 -17.96 19.85
CA GLY A 458 -13.00 -19.35 20.22
C GLY A 458 -13.30 -20.30 19.06
N LYS A 459 -13.48 -19.79 17.83
CA LYS A 459 -13.68 -20.65 16.64
C LYS A 459 -12.41 -21.46 16.36
N THR A 460 -12.59 -22.76 16.14
CA THR A 460 -11.54 -23.66 15.70
C THR A 460 -11.44 -23.70 14.18
N ILE A 461 -10.21 -23.65 13.65
CA ILE A 461 -9.92 -23.60 12.22
C ILE A 461 -9.01 -24.77 11.86
N GLU A 462 -9.43 -25.63 10.94
CA GLU A 462 -8.59 -26.66 10.32
C GLU A 462 -7.81 -26.04 9.15
N VAL A 463 -6.48 -26.08 9.25
CA VAL A 463 -5.57 -25.50 8.26
C VAL A 463 -5.37 -26.47 7.11
N GLY A 464 -6.09 -26.29 6.00
CA GLY A 464 -5.89 -27.08 4.78
C GLY A 464 -4.66 -26.64 3.96
N ASN A 465 -4.27 -25.36 4.07
CA ASN A 465 -3.11 -24.82 3.35
C ASN A 465 -2.46 -23.67 4.14
N THR A 466 -1.15 -23.77 4.38
CA THR A 466 -0.30 -22.79 5.09
C THR A 466 0.11 -21.59 4.23
N ASP A 467 -0.19 -21.60 2.93
CA ASP A 467 -0.11 -20.47 1.98
C ASP A 467 -1.41 -19.64 1.94
N ALA A 468 -2.36 -19.98 2.82
CA ALA A 468 -3.57 -19.22 3.08
C ALA A 468 -3.49 -18.61 4.50
N GLU A 469 -2.34 -18.04 4.82
CA GLU A 469 -1.97 -17.46 6.11
C GLU A 469 -2.62 -16.11 6.37
N GLY A 470 -2.73 -15.25 5.34
CA GLY A 470 -3.21 -13.88 5.50
C GLY A 470 -4.61 -13.80 6.09
N ARG A 471 -5.50 -14.74 5.73
CA ARG A 471 -6.85 -14.79 6.30
C ARG A 471 -6.85 -15.22 7.77
N LEU A 472 -5.86 -16.01 8.21
CA LEU A 472 -5.72 -16.43 9.60
C LEU A 472 -5.25 -15.27 10.48
N THR A 473 -4.31 -14.45 9.97
CA THR A 473 -3.86 -13.26 10.70
C THR A 473 -4.94 -12.18 10.74
N LEU A 474 -5.68 -12.00 9.64
CA LEU A 474 -6.82 -11.09 9.58
C LEU A 474 -7.97 -11.53 10.49
N ALA A 475 -8.23 -12.83 10.64
CA ALA A 475 -9.29 -13.33 11.53
C ALA A 475 -9.15 -12.80 12.96
N ASP A 476 -7.96 -12.91 13.56
CA ASP A 476 -7.71 -12.38 14.91
C ASP A 476 -7.69 -10.84 14.95
N ALA A 477 -7.24 -10.18 13.87
CA ALA A 477 -7.28 -8.72 13.78
C ALA A 477 -8.71 -8.17 13.66
N LEU A 478 -9.60 -8.87 12.95
CA LEU A 478 -11.02 -8.53 12.82
C LEU A 478 -11.74 -8.67 14.17
N VAL A 479 -11.50 -9.77 14.89
CA VAL A 479 -12.03 -9.97 16.24
C VAL A 479 -11.52 -8.88 17.20
N TYR A 480 -10.25 -8.49 17.10
CA TYR A 480 -9.70 -7.39 17.87
C TYR A 480 -10.38 -6.06 17.55
N ALA A 481 -10.55 -5.74 16.26
CA ALA A 481 -11.17 -4.51 15.81
C ALA A 481 -12.64 -4.38 16.24
N GLU A 482 -13.42 -5.46 16.15
CA GLU A 482 -14.82 -5.45 16.57
C GLU A 482 -14.97 -5.19 18.08
N LYS A 483 -14.04 -5.69 18.90
CA LYS A 483 -14.01 -5.41 20.35
C LYS A 483 -13.71 -3.95 20.69
N LEU A 484 -13.20 -3.14 19.76
CA LEU A 484 -13.02 -1.70 19.95
C LEU A 484 -14.35 -0.93 19.85
N GLY A 485 -15.44 -1.57 19.41
CA GLY A 485 -16.76 -0.95 19.30
C GLY A 485 -16.81 0.15 18.24
N VAL A 486 -16.22 -0.12 17.07
CA VAL A 486 -16.18 0.81 15.93
C VAL A 486 -17.47 0.77 15.11
N ASP A 487 -17.74 1.84 14.35
CA ASP A 487 -18.88 1.90 13.44
C ASP A 487 -18.60 1.17 12.12
N TYR A 488 -17.35 1.20 11.65
CA TYR A 488 -16.91 0.54 10.41
C TYR A 488 -15.59 -0.21 10.60
N ILE A 489 -15.50 -1.40 10.00
CA ILE A 489 -14.25 -2.14 9.86
C ILE A 489 -13.94 -2.27 8.36
N VAL A 490 -12.77 -1.81 7.94
CA VAL A 490 -12.29 -1.98 6.56
C VAL A 490 -10.93 -2.64 6.61
N ASP A 491 -10.82 -3.85 6.05
CA ASP A 491 -9.52 -4.50 5.87
C ASP A 491 -9.04 -4.43 4.42
N ILE A 492 -7.72 -4.35 4.25
CA ILE A 492 -7.03 -4.27 2.96
C ILE A 492 -5.88 -5.27 2.94
N ALA A 493 -5.80 -6.11 1.91
CA ALA A 493 -4.85 -7.22 1.90
C ALA A 493 -4.47 -7.69 0.50
N THR A 494 -3.21 -8.09 0.32
CA THR A 494 -2.75 -8.94 -0.78
C THR A 494 -3.20 -10.37 -0.51
N LEU A 495 -4.51 -10.64 -0.60
CA LEU A 495 -5.08 -11.85 -0.01
C LEU A 495 -5.11 -13.05 -0.96
N THR A 496 -5.44 -12.83 -2.23
CA THR A 496 -5.59 -13.94 -3.18
C THR A 496 -5.00 -13.66 -4.56
N GLY A 497 -4.15 -14.57 -5.05
CA GLY A 497 -3.63 -14.51 -6.43
C GLY A 497 -4.72 -14.57 -7.50
N ALA A 498 -5.93 -15.05 -7.16
CA ALA A 498 -7.09 -15.07 -8.06
C ALA A 498 -7.57 -13.67 -8.49
N MET A 499 -7.17 -12.60 -7.79
CA MET A 499 -7.45 -11.23 -8.23
C MET A 499 -6.80 -10.90 -9.58
N LEU A 500 -5.62 -11.46 -9.88
CA LEU A 500 -4.96 -11.29 -11.18
C LEU A 500 -5.76 -11.88 -12.34
N TYR A 501 -6.56 -12.92 -12.08
CA TYR A 501 -7.35 -13.61 -13.10
C TYR A 501 -8.78 -13.06 -13.22
N SER A 502 -9.24 -12.27 -12.24
CA SER A 502 -10.58 -11.67 -12.24
C SER A 502 -10.54 -10.20 -12.66
N LEU A 503 -9.85 -9.35 -11.91
CA LEU A 503 -9.78 -7.90 -12.14
C LEU A 503 -8.42 -7.43 -12.69
N GLY A 504 -7.42 -8.30 -12.72
CA GLY A 504 -6.11 -8.00 -13.28
C GLY A 504 -5.29 -7.08 -12.39
N THR A 505 -4.61 -6.11 -13.00
CA THR A 505 -3.60 -5.28 -12.33
C THR A 505 -3.98 -3.81 -12.17
N SER A 506 -5.22 -3.44 -12.47
CA SER A 506 -5.71 -2.05 -12.40
C SER A 506 -6.80 -1.83 -11.34
N TYR A 507 -7.68 -2.81 -11.10
CA TYR A 507 -8.80 -2.68 -10.16
C TYR A 507 -8.62 -3.62 -8.97
N ALA A 508 -8.80 -3.09 -7.76
CA ALA A 508 -8.94 -3.89 -6.55
C ALA A 508 -10.34 -4.49 -6.44
N GLY A 509 -10.49 -5.61 -5.74
CA GLY A 509 -11.79 -6.22 -5.45
C GLY A 509 -12.30 -5.77 -4.08
N VAL A 510 -13.54 -5.31 -3.98
CA VAL A 510 -14.19 -4.96 -2.71
C VAL A 510 -15.30 -5.97 -2.44
N PHE A 511 -15.29 -6.54 -1.25
CA PHE A 511 -16.31 -7.43 -0.71
C PHE A 511 -16.83 -6.83 0.60
N GLY A 512 -17.97 -7.29 1.12
CA GLY A 512 -18.43 -6.85 2.42
C GLY A 512 -19.78 -7.41 2.83
N ASN A 513 -20.16 -7.12 4.08
CA ASN A 513 -21.46 -7.52 4.66
C ASN A 513 -22.49 -6.37 4.67
N ASN A 514 -22.10 -5.18 4.19
CA ASN A 514 -22.92 -3.98 4.26
C ASN A 514 -22.77 -3.11 2.99
N ASP A 515 -23.86 -2.99 2.23
CA ASP A 515 -23.88 -2.27 0.95
C ASP A 515 -23.61 -0.77 1.11
N GLN A 516 -24.03 -0.15 2.22
CA GLN A 516 -23.77 1.28 2.45
C GLN A 516 -22.28 1.56 2.63
N LEU A 517 -21.58 0.72 3.40
CA LEU A 517 -20.13 0.80 3.57
C LEU A 517 -19.40 0.53 2.25
N ILE A 518 -19.82 -0.47 1.48
CA ILE A 518 -19.24 -0.75 0.16
C ILE A 518 -19.39 0.47 -0.76
N ASN A 519 -20.58 1.08 -0.81
CA ASN A 519 -20.80 2.28 -1.63
C ASN A 519 -19.95 3.48 -1.18
N LYS A 520 -19.69 3.64 0.13
CA LYS A 520 -18.74 4.65 0.62
C LYS A 520 -17.34 4.40 0.09
N ILE A 521 -16.86 3.15 0.10
CA ILE A 521 -15.55 2.78 -0.47
C ILE A 521 -15.51 3.02 -1.98
N LEU A 522 -16.56 2.65 -2.71
CA LEU A 522 -16.64 2.89 -4.16
C LEU A 522 -16.66 4.40 -4.48
N ASN A 523 -17.30 5.23 -3.64
CA ASN A 523 -17.25 6.67 -3.79
C ASN A 523 -15.82 7.20 -3.55
N SER A 524 -15.14 6.72 -2.50
CA SER A 524 -13.73 7.06 -2.24
C SER A 524 -12.79 6.53 -3.32
N SER A 525 -13.12 5.45 -4.02
CA SER A 525 -12.39 4.97 -5.19
C SER A 525 -12.46 5.98 -6.34
N LYS A 526 -13.65 6.57 -6.57
CA LYS A 526 -13.83 7.63 -7.57
C LYS A 526 -13.06 8.90 -7.20
N THR A 527 -13.14 9.36 -5.95
CA THR A 527 -12.49 10.62 -5.56
C THR A 527 -10.97 10.47 -5.41
N SER A 528 -10.47 9.30 -5.01
CA SER A 528 -9.03 9.01 -4.90
C SER A 528 -8.36 8.64 -6.22
N ASN A 529 -9.13 8.26 -7.25
CA ASN A 529 -8.63 7.66 -8.49
C ASN A 529 -7.78 6.39 -8.22
N GLU A 530 -8.17 5.60 -7.22
CA GLU A 530 -7.66 4.24 -6.99
C GLU A 530 -8.79 3.25 -7.31
N PRO A 531 -8.81 2.65 -8.51
CA PRO A 531 -9.98 1.92 -8.99
C PRO A 531 -10.28 0.66 -8.17
N ALA A 532 -11.54 0.52 -7.80
CA ALA A 532 -12.06 -0.60 -7.04
C ALA A 532 -13.38 -1.08 -7.64
N TRP A 533 -13.63 -2.38 -7.59
CA TRP A 533 -14.84 -3.00 -8.13
C TRP A 533 -15.51 -3.87 -7.07
N TRP A 534 -16.83 -3.74 -6.91
CA TRP A 534 -17.58 -4.56 -5.98
C TRP A 534 -17.76 -5.99 -6.53
N LEU A 535 -17.25 -6.97 -5.77
CA LEU A 535 -17.41 -8.39 -6.02
C LEU A 535 -18.35 -9.02 -4.96
N PRO A 536 -19.13 -10.04 -5.33
CA PRO A 536 -20.12 -10.62 -4.44
C PRO A 536 -19.50 -11.56 -3.40
N ILE A 537 -20.12 -11.62 -2.22
CA ILE A 537 -19.96 -12.73 -1.27
C ILE A 537 -21.07 -13.76 -1.58
N ILE A 538 -20.70 -14.87 -2.23
CA ILE A 538 -21.65 -15.90 -2.69
C ILE A 538 -21.86 -16.93 -1.58
N ASN A 539 -22.93 -16.78 -0.79
CA ASN A 539 -23.19 -17.61 0.40
C ASN A 539 -23.31 -19.12 0.11
N GLU A 540 -23.65 -19.54 -1.12
CA GLU A 540 -23.69 -20.96 -1.51
C GLU A 540 -22.35 -21.67 -1.25
N TYR A 541 -21.23 -20.97 -1.45
CA TYR A 541 -19.89 -21.51 -1.26
C TYR A 541 -19.49 -21.64 0.22
N ARG A 542 -20.27 -21.11 1.16
CA ARG A 542 -19.94 -21.19 2.60
C ARG A 542 -19.83 -22.63 3.08
N SER A 543 -20.66 -23.52 2.56
CA SER A 543 -20.67 -24.94 2.91
C SER A 543 -19.34 -25.66 2.59
N SER A 544 -18.58 -25.17 1.60
CA SER A 544 -17.27 -25.75 1.26
C SER A 544 -16.18 -25.45 2.28
N LEU A 545 -16.44 -24.53 3.22
CA LEU A 545 -15.59 -24.24 4.37
C LEU A 545 -15.95 -25.07 5.61
N ASN A 546 -16.95 -25.96 5.56
CA ASN A 546 -17.25 -26.82 6.70
C ASN A 546 -16.11 -27.83 6.91
N SER A 547 -15.51 -27.83 8.09
CA SER A 547 -14.56 -28.87 8.51
C SER A 547 -15.33 -30.06 9.08
N LYS A 548 -14.72 -31.25 8.98
CA LYS A 548 -15.22 -32.47 9.63
C LYS A 548 -14.91 -32.49 11.13
N TYR A 549 -13.88 -31.77 11.56
CA TYR A 549 -13.31 -31.85 12.91
C TYR A 549 -13.29 -30.51 13.65
N ALA A 550 -13.09 -29.40 12.92
CA ALA A 550 -13.11 -28.04 13.44
C ALA A 550 -14.41 -27.31 13.04
N ASP A 551 -14.58 -26.08 13.51
CA ASP A 551 -15.74 -25.24 13.14
C ASP A 551 -15.65 -24.75 11.68
N LEU A 552 -14.43 -24.56 11.16
CA LEU A 552 -14.17 -23.99 9.84
C LEU A 552 -12.89 -24.53 9.21
N ASN A 553 -12.86 -24.73 7.89
CA ASN A 553 -11.64 -24.90 7.11
C ASN A 553 -11.08 -23.54 6.70
N ASN A 554 -9.76 -23.36 6.68
CA ASN A 554 -9.18 -22.11 6.16
C ASN A 554 -9.27 -21.99 4.62
N ILE A 555 -9.43 -23.10 3.91
CA ILE A 555 -9.60 -23.15 2.46
C ILE A 555 -10.80 -24.00 2.06
N SER A 556 -11.28 -23.78 0.84
CA SER A 556 -12.26 -24.66 0.21
C SER A 556 -11.55 -25.81 -0.51
N SER A 557 -12.10 -27.02 -0.41
CA SER A 557 -11.59 -28.21 -1.12
C SER A 557 -12.06 -28.31 -2.58
N SER A 558 -13.16 -27.64 -2.96
CA SER A 558 -13.81 -27.81 -4.27
C SER A 558 -13.99 -26.51 -5.06
N VAL A 559 -14.37 -25.42 -4.40
CA VAL A 559 -14.62 -24.11 -5.03
C VAL A 559 -13.30 -23.41 -5.38
N LYS A 560 -13.15 -23.02 -6.66
CA LYS A 560 -11.95 -22.33 -7.18
C LYS A 560 -12.01 -20.79 -7.11
N ALA A 561 -13.17 -20.22 -6.79
CA ALA A 561 -13.35 -18.78 -6.59
C ALA A 561 -12.72 -18.31 -5.26
N SER A 562 -11.39 -18.41 -5.15
CA SER A 562 -10.68 -18.32 -3.88
C SER A 562 -10.80 -16.95 -3.20
N SER A 563 -10.96 -15.84 -3.94
CA SER A 563 -11.23 -14.50 -3.40
C SER A 563 -12.58 -14.41 -2.70
N VAL A 564 -13.62 -15.02 -3.29
CA VAL A 564 -14.96 -15.10 -2.67
C VAL A 564 -14.92 -15.99 -1.43
N VAL A 565 -14.25 -17.15 -1.52
CA VAL A 565 -14.07 -18.09 -0.40
C VAL A 565 -13.28 -17.46 0.74
N ALA A 566 -12.23 -16.69 0.44
CA ALA A 566 -11.48 -15.94 1.45
C ALA A 566 -12.37 -14.92 2.16
N SER A 567 -13.19 -14.19 1.41
CA SER A 567 -14.15 -13.22 1.96
C SER A 567 -15.21 -13.89 2.84
N LEU A 568 -15.70 -15.07 2.45
CA LEU A 568 -16.59 -15.88 3.28
C LEU A 568 -15.91 -16.33 4.57
N PHE A 569 -14.65 -16.73 4.53
CA PHE A 569 -13.88 -17.07 5.71
C PHE A 569 -13.73 -15.86 6.64
N LEU A 570 -13.35 -14.68 6.12
CA LEU A 570 -13.20 -13.46 6.93
C LEU A 570 -14.51 -13.02 7.59
N LYS A 571 -15.63 -13.13 6.86
CA LYS A 571 -16.96 -12.81 7.37
C LYS A 571 -17.34 -13.60 8.63
N GLU A 572 -16.76 -14.79 8.85
CA GLU A 572 -16.99 -15.60 10.05
C GLU A 572 -16.39 -15.01 11.34
N PHE A 573 -15.52 -14.00 11.22
CA PHE A 573 -14.82 -13.37 12.34
C PHE A 573 -15.35 -11.98 12.67
N ILE A 574 -16.54 -11.66 12.15
CA ILE A 574 -17.27 -10.42 12.38
C ILE A 574 -18.70 -10.80 12.71
N GLU A 575 -19.18 -10.36 13.86
CA GLU A 575 -20.51 -10.70 14.34
C GLU A 575 -21.55 -9.70 13.86
N ASN A 576 -21.37 -8.41 14.17
CA ASN A 576 -22.44 -7.41 14.06
C ASN A 576 -22.00 -6.06 13.47
N THR A 577 -20.73 -5.91 13.11
CA THR A 577 -20.19 -4.64 12.62
C THR A 577 -20.22 -4.55 11.09
N PRO A 578 -20.65 -3.42 10.50
CA PRO A 578 -20.50 -3.20 9.07
C PRO A 578 -19.02 -3.30 8.66
N TRP A 579 -18.77 -4.18 7.70
CA TRP A 579 -17.43 -4.55 7.27
C TRP A 579 -17.29 -4.65 5.77
N ALA A 580 -16.11 -4.25 5.29
CA ALA A 580 -15.67 -4.46 3.94
C ALA A 580 -14.22 -4.93 3.88
N HIS A 581 -13.94 -5.78 2.89
CA HIS A 581 -12.61 -6.31 2.56
C HIS A 581 -12.19 -5.82 1.18
N ILE A 582 -10.96 -5.31 1.07
CA ILE A 582 -10.35 -4.83 -0.17
C ILE A 582 -9.17 -5.76 -0.52
N ASP A 583 -9.36 -6.62 -1.53
CA ASP A 583 -8.28 -7.48 -2.05
C ASP A 583 -7.46 -6.74 -3.10
N ILE A 584 -6.20 -6.44 -2.75
CA ILE A 584 -5.25 -5.66 -3.54
C ILE A 584 -4.13 -6.51 -4.15
N ALA A 585 -4.24 -7.85 -4.09
CA ALA A 585 -3.20 -8.77 -4.57
C ALA A 585 -2.79 -8.50 -6.03
N GLY A 586 -3.75 -8.15 -6.89
CA GLY A 586 -3.48 -7.85 -8.30
C GLY A 586 -2.88 -6.46 -8.55
N VAL A 587 -3.14 -5.48 -7.68
CA VAL A 587 -2.87 -4.06 -7.97
C VAL A 587 -1.71 -3.46 -7.18
N SER A 588 -1.26 -4.11 -6.09
CA SER A 588 -0.23 -3.54 -5.22
C SER A 588 1.12 -3.31 -5.94
N TRP A 589 1.51 -4.25 -6.80
CA TRP A 589 2.78 -4.20 -7.52
C TRP A 589 2.60 -3.72 -8.97
N ASN A 590 3.40 -2.75 -9.40
CA ASN A 590 3.52 -2.40 -10.82
C ASN A 590 4.55 -3.31 -11.49
N PHE A 591 4.09 -4.41 -12.08
CA PHE A 591 4.95 -5.39 -12.74
C PHE A 591 5.82 -4.81 -13.87
N LYS A 592 5.31 -3.81 -14.61
CA LYS A 592 6.05 -3.18 -15.73
C LYS A 592 7.17 -2.28 -15.21
N ALA A 593 6.86 -1.43 -14.23
CA ALA A 593 7.83 -0.51 -13.64
C ALA A 593 8.73 -1.19 -12.58
N ARG A 594 8.40 -2.43 -12.18
CA ARG A 594 9.09 -3.23 -11.16
C ARG A 594 9.20 -2.50 -9.81
N LYS A 595 8.13 -1.81 -9.41
CA LYS A 595 8.03 -1.09 -8.14
C LYS A 595 6.62 -1.20 -7.55
N PRO A 596 6.45 -0.98 -6.23
CA PRO A 596 5.12 -0.86 -5.63
C PRO A 596 4.32 0.29 -6.23
N LYS A 597 3.00 0.27 -6.02
CA LYS A 597 2.13 1.42 -6.30
C LYS A 597 1.78 2.26 -5.06
N GLY A 598 1.98 1.72 -3.86
CA GLY A 598 1.40 2.29 -2.62
C GLY A 598 -0.14 2.30 -2.64
N PHE A 599 -0.75 1.37 -3.37
CA PHE A 599 -2.19 1.33 -3.62
C PHE A 599 -2.98 1.22 -2.31
N GLY A 600 -4.04 2.02 -2.19
CA GLY A 600 -4.98 1.97 -1.07
C GLY A 600 -4.78 3.10 -0.07
N VAL A 601 -3.62 3.77 -0.06
CA VAL A 601 -3.38 4.90 0.85
C VAL A 601 -4.40 6.01 0.61
N ARG A 602 -4.60 6.40 -0.64
CA ARG A 602 -5.49 7.52 -1.00
C ARG A 602 -6.94 7.11 -0.90
N LEU A 603 -7.26 5.87 -1.30
CA LEU A 603 -8.58 5.27 -1.14
C LEU A 603 -9.05 5.31 0.33
N LEU A 604 -8.22 4.81 1.24
CA LEU A 604 -8.54 4.76 2.67
C LEU A 604 -8.57 6.16 3.29
N THR A 605 -7.68 7.05 2.87
CA THR A 605 -7.68 8.44 3.34
C THR A 605 -8.98 9.15 2.92
N GLU A 606 -9.36 9.08 1.65
CA GLU A 606 -10.63 9.65 1.15
C GLU A 606 -11.85 9.03 1.83
N PHE A 607 -11.83 7.72 2.12
CA PHE A 607 -12.87 7.06 2.92
C PHE A 607 -13.03 7.70 4.31
N VAL A 608 -11.94 7.88 5.05
CA VAL A 608 -11.99 8.53 6.36
C VAL A 608 -12.45 10.00 6.25
N LEU A 609 -11.90 10.77 5.30
CA LEU A 609 -12.22 12.18 5.16
C LEU A 609 -13.68 12.43 4.75
N ASN A 610 -14.22 11.59 3.87
CA ASN A 610 -15.63 11.69 3.44
C ASN A 610 -16.62 11.32 4.55
N ASP A 611 -16.19 10.54 5.56
CA ASP A 611 -16.96 10.18 6.74
C ASP A 611 -16.75 11.13 7.93
N ALA A 612 -15.80 12.06 7.84
CA ALA A 612 -15.43 13.01 8.90
C ALA A 612 -16.33 14.26 9.01
N VAL A 613 -17.48 14.24 8.34
CA VAL A 613 -18.39 15.40 8.20
C VAL A 613 -19.24 15.61 9.45
#